data_AF-A0A1M5EIU5-F1
#
_entry.id   AF-A0A1M5EIU5-F1
#
_cell.length_a   1.000
_cell.length_b   1.000
_cell.length_c   1.000
_cell.angle_alpha   90.00
_cell.angle_beta   90.00
_cell.angle_gamma   90.00
#
_symmetry.space_group_name_H-M   'P 1'
#
loop_
_entity.id
_entity.type
_entity.pdbx_description
1 polymer ?
#
loop_
_entity_poly.entity_id
_entity_poly.type
_entity_poly.pdbx_seq_one_letter_code
_entity_poly.pdbx_strand_id
1 'polypeptide(L)'
;GLAGGLNNYQYVVNPTGWVDPLGLSQCLGSCPGSSVPLTQEKIDEIRSIPHGSRPDPSKYLSKDHIESHLAQFDNGASRFMTETNLQKYGIGQRDGTSFVMTNQEATSLLNSTKGSASAMEKALGLPNGFLDGNQLVRVDIPKPRELNLRMPSGNEAGANSQWIPGGRLPDGNLEAVIDATNLQPERYKVTTLHFNIPKPKL
;
A
#
# COMPACT_ATOMS: atom_id res chain seq x y z
N GLY A 1 -40.92 51.75 4.13
CA GLY A 1 -41.09 51.20 2.78
C GLY A 1 -39.74 50.82 2.22
N LEU A 2 -39.68 49.64 1.60
CA LEU A 2 -38.59 49.04 0.78
C LEU A 2 -37.29 48.69 1.54
N ALA A 3 -36.59 47.56 1.35
CA ALA A 3 -36.77 46.27 0.68
C ALA A 3 -35.64 45.37 1.27
N GLY A 4 -35.89 44.14 1.72
CA GLY A 4 -35.61 42.94 0.92
C GLY A 4 -34.27 42.26 1.32
N GLY A 5 -34.31 40.99 1.73
CA GLY A 5 -33.14 40.08 1.69
C GLY A 5 -32.91 39.23 2.94
N LEU A 6 -33.40 37.98 2.92
CA LEU A 6 -32.95 36.90 3.80
C LEU A 6 -31.51 36.48 3.41
N ASN A 7 -30.59 36.45 4.37
CA ASN A 7 -29.35 35.68 4.26
C ASN A 7 -29.42 34.49 5.23
N ASN A 8 -29.35 33.28 4.69
CA ASN A 8 -29.58 32.03 5.41
C ASN A 8 -28.29 31.24 5.74
N TYR A 9 -27.10 31.86 5.69
CA TYR A 9 -25.86 31.16 6.01
C TYR A 9 -24.83 32.05 6.72
N GLN A 10 -24.97 32.20 8.04
CA GLN A 10 -23.80 32.44 8.89
C GLN A 10 -24.00 31.90 10.32
N TYR A 11 -23.12 30.95 10.65
CA TYR A 11 -22.80 30.24 11.88
C TYR A 11 -23.53 30.58 13.19
N VAL A 12 -24.03 29.53 13.85
CA VAL A 12 -23.99 29.42 15.31
C VAL A 12 -23.18 28.19 15.72
N VAL A 13 -22.28 28.43 16.66
CA VAL A 13 -21.39 27.50 17.36
C VAL A 13 -22.24 26.45 18.09
N ASN A 14 -22.03 25.16 17.85
CA ASN A 14 -22.69 24.11 18.63
C ASN A 14 -21.72 23.50 19.66
N PRO A 15 -21.96 23.71 20.97
CA PRO A 15 -21.33 23.01 22.06
C PRO A 15 -22.17 21.78 22.43
N THR A 16 -21.66 20.57 22.25
CA THR A 16 -22.17 19.38 22.96
C THR A 16 -21.08 18.33 23.02
N GLY A 17 -20.61 18.07 24.25
CA GLY A 17 -19.53 17.15 24.54
C GLY A 17 -19.88 15.70 24.25
N TRP A 18 -19.05 15.08 23.42
CA TRP A 18 -18.73 13.67 23.49
C TRP A 18 -17.26 13.57 23.84
N VAL A 19 -16.93 12.96 24.98
CA VAL A 19 -15.56 12.55 25.31
C VAL A 19 -15.44 11.10 24.89
N ASP A 20 -14.61 10.82 23.87
CA ASP A 20 -14.31 9.46 23.40
C ASP A 20 -13.33 8.77 24.38
N PRO A 21 -13.74 7.68 25.07
CA PRO A 21 -12.88 6.94 25.99
C PRO A 21 -11.77 6.11 25.31
N LEU A 22 -11.81 5.96 23.98
CA LEU A 22 -10.90 5.09 23.21
C LEU A 22 -9.81 5.87 22.46
N GLY A 23 -9.83 7.20 22.47
CA GLY A 23 -8.79 8.03 21.84
C GLY A 23 -8.68 7.88 20.32
N LEU A 24 -9.76 7.50 19.64
CA LEU A 24 -9.78 7.27 18.20
C LEU A 24 -9.93 8.57 17.39
N SER A 25 -10.20 9.70 18.05
CA SER A 25 -10.28 11.02 17.43
C SER A 25 -9.07 11.91 17.75
N GLN A 26 -7.96 11.69 17.06
CA GLN A 26 -7.02 12.76 16.70
C GLN A 26 -6.79 12.76 15.18
N CYS A 27 -7.84 13.08 14.43
CA CYS A 27 -7.67 13.71 13.13
C CYS A 27 -7.38 15.19 13.35
N LEU A 28 -6.10 15.58 13.38
CA LEU A 28 -5.69 16.95 13.09
C LEU A 28 -5.28 17.00 11.62
N GLY A 29 -6.27 17.23 10.76
CA GLY A 29 -6.13 17.36 9.30
C GLY A 29 -7.17 16.52 8.55
N SER A 30 -7.90 17.16 7.62
CA SER A 30 -9.07 16.68 6.87
C SER A 30 -9.16 15.17 6.54
N CYS A 31 -10.36 14.60 6.78
CA CYS A 31 -10.85 13.28 6.34
C CYS A 31 -10.66 13.03 4.82
N PRO A 32 -10.78 11.79 4.25
CA PRO A 32 -10.89 10.43 4.79
C PRO A 32 -9.76 9.47 4.29
N GLY A 33 -9.24 8.58 5.14
CA GLY A 33 -8.54 7.35 4.72
C GLY A 33 -7.07 7.43 4.24
N SER A 34 -6.35 8.54 4.47
CA SER A 34 -5.08 8.81 3.75
C SER A 34 -3.85 9.19 4.56
N SER A 35 -3.84 9.19 5.90
CA SER A 35 -2.62 9.51 6.65
C SER A 35 -2.08 8.30 7.41
N VAL A 36 -0.80 7.99 7.15
CA VAL A 36 0.04 7.31 8.14
C VAL A 36 -0.07 8.08 9.46
N PRO A 37 -0.21 7.44 10.63
CA PRO A 37 -0.34 8.12 11.92
C PRO A 37 1.01 8.67 12.42
N LEU A 38 1.74 9.36 11.54
CA LEU A 38 3.04 9.98 11.81
C LEU A 38 3.01 11.40 11.25
N THR A 39 3.66 12.33 11.94
CA THR A 39 3.89 13.67 11.40
C THR A 39 4.94 13.61 10.29
N GLN A 40 4.97 14.63 9.43
CA GLN A 40 5.98 14.70 8.36
C GLN A 40 7.40 14.75 8.94
N GLU A 41 7.60 15.44 10.05
CA GLU A 41 8.89 15.51 10.75
C GLU A 41 9.34 14.12 11.20
N LYS A 42 8.42 13.29 11.71
CA LYS A 42 8.74 11.92 12.12
C LYS A 42 9.06 11.01 10.93
N ILE A 43 8.34 11.17 9.83
CA ILE A 43 8.62 10.47 8.57
C ILE A 43 10.03 10.82 8.08
N ASP A 44 10.38 12.10 8.06
CA ASP A 44 11.68 12.58 7.59
C ASP A 44 12.81 12.15 8.52
N GLU A 45 12.60 12.19 9.84
CA GLU A 45 13.51 11.66 10.85
C GLU A 45 13.85 10.19 10.54
N ILE A 46 12.84 9.33 10.37
CA ILE A 46 13.05 7.89 10.11
C ILE A 46 13.73 7.66 8.75
N ARG A 47 13.34 8.40 7.71
CA ARG A 47 13.92 8.26 6.37
C ARG A 47 15.38 8.74 6.30
N SER A 48 15.77 9.67 7.17
CA SER A 48 17.16 10.13 7.30
C SER A 48 18.09 9.08 7.93
N ILE A 49 17.53 8.10 8.65
CA ILE A 49 18.31 7.00 9.23
C ILE A 49 18.77 6.05 8.11
N PRO A 50 20.07 5.67 8.07
CA PRO A 50 20.60 4.76 7.07
C PRO A 50 19.81 3.46 6.96
N HIS A 51 19.67 2.96 5.73
CA HIS A 51 19.07 1.65 5.45
C HIS A 51 19.80 0.55 6.25
N GLY A 52 19.05 -0.36 6.85
CA GLY A 52 19.55 -1.40 7.76
C GLY A 52 19.61 -0.96 9.24
N SER A 53 19.48 0.33 9.53
CA SER A 53 19.52 0.87 10.90
C SER A 53 18.22 1.58 11.33
N ARG A 54 17.17 1.56 10.49
CA ARG A 54 15.89 2.19 10.81
C ARG A 54 15.23 1.48 11.99
N PRO A 55 14.54 2.21 12.89
CA PRO A 55 13.94 1.61 14.08
C PRO A 55 12.84 0.62 13.70
N ASP A 56 12.60 -0.34 14.59
CA ASP A 56 11.45 -1.24 14.47
C ASP A 56 10.13 -0.43 14.46
N PRO A 57 9.14 -0.79 13.62
CA PRO A 57 7.85 -0.10 13.56
C PRO A 57 7.14 0.08 14.90
N SER A 58 7.28 -0.85 15.85
CA SER A 58 6.70 -0.74 17.21
C SER A 58 7.29 0.40 18.05
N LYS A 59 8.41 1.01 17.62
CA LYS A 59 9.02 2.17 18.28
C LYS A 59 8.34 3.49 17.93
N TYR A 60 7.58 3.54 16.84
CA TYR A 60 6.95 4.77 16.36
C TYR A 60 5.49 4.61 15.94
N LEU A 61 4.97 3.38 15.83
CA LEU A 61 3.56 3.09 15.60
C LEU A 61 2.93 2.49 16.86
N SER A 62 1.67 2.84 17.13
CA SER A 62 0.91 2.20 18.21
C SER A 62 0.59 0.74 17.87
N LYS A 63 0.44 -0.08 18.90
CA LYS A 63 0.04 -1.48 18.75
C LYS A 63 -1.30 -1.61 18.00
N ASP A 64 -2.29 -0.81 18.36
CA ASP A 64 -3.62 -0.82 17.72
C ASP A 64 -3.55 -0.45 16.23
N HIS A 65 -2.67 0.49 15.85
CA HIS A 65 -2.45 0.81 14.45
C HIS A 65 -1.83 -0.37 13.71
N ILE A 66 -0.80 -0.99 14.27
CA ILE A 66 -0.16 -2.19 13.67
C ILE A 66 -1.18 -3.30 13.50
N GLU A 67 -1.96 -3.62 14.54
CA GLU A 67 -2.93 -4.72 14.50
C GLU A 67 -4.07 -4.44 13.49
N SER A 68 -4.64 -3.23 13.51
CA SER A 68 -5.69 -2.84 12.56
C SER A 68 -5.21 -2.78 11.11
N HIS A 69 -3.96 -2.35 10.89
CA HIS A 69 -3.34 -2.35 9.56
C HIS A 69 -3.17 -3.78 9.03
N LEU A 70 -2.56 -4.66 9.82
CA LEU A 70 -2.29 -6.04 9.40
C LEU A 70 -3.57 -6.87 9.27
N ALA A 71 -4.65 -6.54 9.98
CA ALA A 71 -5.97 -7.15 9.81
C ALA A 71 -6.54 -6.98 8.40
N GLN A 72 -6.16 -5.93 7.67
CA GLN A 72 -6.60 -5.72 6.29
C GLN A 72 -6.06 -6.77 5.30
N PHE A 73 -5.06 -7.54 5.71
CA PHE A 73 -4.47 -8.62 4.94
C PHE A 73 -5.05 -10.01 5.31
N ASP A 74 -6.06 -10.08 6.19
CA ASP A 74 -6.66 -11.34 6.63
C ASP A 74 -7.34 -12.10 5.46
N ASN A 75 -7.80 -11.37 4.45
CA ASN A 75 -8.35 -11.92 3.20
C ASN A 75 -7.29 -12.16 2.11
N GLY A 76 -6.02 -12.21 2.52
CA GLY A 76 -4.88 -12.48 1.67
C GLY A 76 -4.19 -11.22 1.12
N ALA A 77 -2.99 -11.45 0.60
CA ALA A 77 -2.11 -10.41 0.09
C ALA A 77 -1.72 -10.70 -1.37
N SER A 78 -1.32 -9.67 -2.10
CA SER A 78 -0.95 -9.75 -3.50
C SER A 78 0.38 -9.06 -3.77
N ARG A 79 1.10 -9.54 -4.78
CA ARG A 79 2.24 -8.84 -5.38
C ARG A 79 2.16 -8.90 -6.90
N PHE A 80 2.51 -7.79 -7.55
CA PHE A 80 2.76 -7.78 -8.99
C PHE A 80 4.26 -7.89 -9.26
N MET A 81 4.63 -8.75 -10.21
CA MET A 81 6.01 -8.91 -10.65
C MET A 81 6.06 -9.49 -12.07
N THR A 82 7.22 -9.47 -12.70
CA THR A 82 7.38 -10.14 -13.99
C THR A 82 7.43 -11.65 -13.82
N GLU A 83 6.86 -12.38 -14.77
CA GLU A 83 6.89 -13.84 -14.80
C GLU A 83 8.32 -14.39 -14.78
N THR A 84 9.22 -13.76 -15.55
CA THR A 84 10.65 -14.11 -15.60
C THR A 84 11.32 -14.00 -14.22
N ASN A 85 11.03 -12.95 -13.45
CA ASN A 85 11.60 -12.80 -12.11
C ASN A 85 11.04 -13.85 -11.15
N LEU A 86 9.75 -14.19 -11.28
CA LEU A 86 9.13 -15.22 -10.46
C LEU A 86 9.77 -16.59 -10.71
N GLN A 87 9.94 -16.96 -11.97
CA GLN A 87 10.57 -18.24 -12.34
C GLN A 87 12.03 -18.32 -11.90
N LYS A 88 12.76 -17.20 -11.98
CA LYS A 88 14.19 -17.17 -11.69
C LYS A 88 14.51 -17.09 -10.20
N TYR A 89 13.72 -16.35 -9.43
CA TYR A 89 14.06 -15.99 -8.05
C TYR A 89 12.95 -16.30 -7.03
N GLY A 90 11.76 -16.72 -7.47
CA GLY A 90 10.59 -16.81 -6.60
C GLY A 90 10.04 -15.43 -6.21
N ILE A 91 9.19 -15.39 -5.19
CA ILE A 91 8.51 -14.14 -4.78
C ILE A 91 9.33 -13.28 -3.82
N GLY A 92 10.43 -13.80 -3.26
CA GLY A 92 11.28 -13.11 -2.29
C GLY A 92 12.38 -12.26 -2.93
N GLN A 93 12.88 -11.30 -2.16
CA GLN A 93 14.09 -10.54 -2.44
C GLN A 93 15.32 -11.28 -1.89
N ARG A 94 16.52 -10.72 -2.12
CA ARG A 94 17.80 -11.29 -1.66
C ARG A 94 17.90 -11.53 -0.14
N ASP A 95 17.14 -10.80 0.66
CA ASP A 95 17.08 -10.96 2.12
C ASP A 95 15.97 -11.92 2.57
N GLY A 96 15.29 -12.56 1.60
CA GLY A 96 14.21 -13.48 1.87
C GLY A 96 12.85 -12.83 2.09
N THR A 97 12.70 -11.51 1.99
CA THR A 97 11.44 -10.81 2.25
C THR A 97 10.66 -10.50 0.97
N SER A 98 9.36 -10.26 1.07
CA SER A 98 8.56 -9.74 -0.05
C SER A 98 7.58 -8.68 0.43
N PHE A 99 7.53 -7.57 -0.31
CA PHE A 99 6.51 -6.54 -0.14
C PHE A 99 5.21 -6.98 -0.83
N VAL A 100 4.10 -6.78 -0.13
CA VAL A 100 2.76 -7.18 -0.58
C VAL A 100 1.75 -6.08 -0.27
N MET A 101 0.72 -6.00 -1.10
CA MET A 101 -0.47 -5.19 -0.88
C MET A 101 -1.67 -6.08 -0.56
N THR A 102 -2.82 -5.51 -0.19
CA THR A 102 -4.01 -6.35 0.03
C THR A 102 -4.54 -6.94 -1.27
N ASN A 103 -5.16 -8.12 -1.19
CA ASN A 103 -5.84 -8.72 -2.35
C ASN A 103 -6.93 -7.82 -2.93
N GLN A 104 -7.61 -7.07 -2.07
CA GLN A 104 -8.67 -6.14 -2.45
C GLN A 104 -8.11 -4.99 -3.28
N GLU A 105 -7.04 -4.34 -2.83
CA GLU A 105 -6.43 -3.23 -3.56
C GLU A 105 -5.80 -3.69 -4.87
N ALA A 106 -5.18 -4.87 -4.91
CA ALA A 106 -4.68 -5.44 -6.15
C ALA A 106 -5.81 -5.68 -7.17
N THR A 107 -6.98 -6.14 -6.72
CA THR A 107 -8.17 -6.27 -7.57
C THR A 107 -8.69 -4.91 -8.04
N SER A 108 -8.77 -3.92 -7.14
CA SER A 108 -9.18 -2.56 -7.48
C SER A 108 -8.25 -1.92 -8.53
N LEU A 109 -6.94 -2.16 -8.41
CA LEU A 109 -5.94 -1.69 -9.38
C LEU A 109 -6.12 -2.35 -10.75
N LEU A 110 -6.35 -3.67 -10.82
CA LEU A 110 -6.64 -4.34 -12.10
C LEU A 110 -7.94 -3.82 -12.73
N ASN A 111 -8.98 -3.59 -11.93
CA ASN A 111 -10.26 -3.08 -12.41
C ASN A 111 -10.15 -1.65 -12.92
N SER A 112 -9.37 -0.79 -12.26
CA SER A 112 -9.21 0.61 -12.64
C SER A 112 -8.41 0.78 -13.94
N THR A 113 -7.45 -0.12 -14.20
CA THR A 113 -6.63 -0.09 -15.42
C THR A 113 -7.37 -0.62 -16.65
N LYS A 114 -8.47 -1.38 -16.46
CA LYS A 114 -9.31 -1.92 -17.55
C LYS A 114 -8.51 -2.68 -18.62
N GLY A 115 -7.45 -3.36 -18.20
CA GLY A 115 -6.55 -4.10 -19.10
C GLY A 115 -5.62 -3.23 -19.95
N SER A 116 -5.47 -1.94 -19.66
CA SER A 116 -4.49 -1.06 -20.32
C SER A 116 -3.10 -1.26 -19.71
N ALA A 117 -2.11 -1.63 -20.53
CA ALA A 117 -0.72 -1.78 -20.12
C ALA A 117 -0.14 -0.47 -19.56
N SER A 118 -0.32 0.66 -20.26
CA SER A 118 0.21 1.95 -19.83
C SER A 118 -0.44 2.47 -18.54
N ALA A 119 -1.73 2.17 -18.32
CA ALA A 119 -2.39 2.49 -17.07
C ALA A 119 -1.85 1.65 -15.91
N MET A 120 -1.58 0.36 -16.16
CA MET A 120 -0.96 -0.55 -15.18
C MET A 120 0.46 -0.11 -14.83
N GLU A 121 1.27 0.24 -15.82
CA GLU A 121 2.62 0.77 -15.60
C GLU A 121 2.60 1.99 -14.71
N LYS A 122 1.73 2.96 -15.02
CA LYS A 122 1.57 4.17 -14.20
C LYS A 122 1.13 3.83 -12.78
N ALA A 123 0.17 2.93 -12.61
CA ALA A 123 -0.35 2.54 -11.30
C ALA A 123 0.68 1.80 -10.44
N LEU A 124 1.58 1.02 -11.06
CA LEU A 124 2.65 0.30 -10.37
C LEU A 124 3.98 1.07 -10.31
N GLY A 125 4.04 2.29 -10.87
CA GLY A 125 5.28 3.06 -10.97
C GLY A 125 6.35 2.43 -11.87
N LEU A 126 5.96 1.61 -12.85
CA LEU A 126 6.86 1.00 -13.81
C LEU A 126 7.24 1.99 -14.92
N PRO A 127 8.42 1.83 -15.57
CA PRO A 127 8.79 2.63 -16.73
C PRO A 127 7.75 2.53 -17.86
N ASN A 128 7.56 3.60 -18.61
CA ASN A 128 6.67 3.60 -19.78
C ASN A 128 7.13 2.59 -20.83
N GLY A 129 6.21 1.74 -21.31
CA GLY A 129 6.49 0.67 -22.27
C GLY A 129 7.20 -0.55 -21.66
N PHE A 130 7.34 -0.61 -20.33
CA PHE A 130 7.90 -1.77 -19.64
C PHE A 130 7.14 -3.06 -19.98
N LEU A 131 5.82 -3.02 -20.11
CA LEU A 131 4.96 -4.17 -20.39
C LEU A 131 4.87 -4.55 -21.87
N ASP A 132 5.52 -3.82 -22.78
CA ASP A 132 5.55 -4.16 -24.21
C ASP A 132 6.36 -5.44 -24.50
N GLY A 133 7.26 -5.81 -23.58
CA GLY A 133 8.08 -7.03 -23.69
C GLY A 133 8.17 -7.84 -22.39
N ASN A 134 7.49 -7.41 -21.33
CA ASN A 134 7.53 -8.11 -20.04
C ASN A 134 6.14 -8.63 -19.65
N GLN A 135 6.04 -9.95 -19.52
CA GLN A 135 4.84 -10.60 -19.00
C GLN A 135 4.69 -10.31 -17.51
N LEU A 136 3.62 -9.61 -17.12
CA LEU A 136 3.28 -9.36 -15.72
C LEU A 136 2.43 -10.49 -15.17
N VAL A 137 2.68 -10.85 -13.92
CA VAL A 137 1.85 -11.77 -13.15
C VAL A 137 1.40 -11.11 -11.85
N ARG A 138 0.20 -11.48 -11.41
CA ARG A 138 -0.25 -11.27 -10.03
C ARG A 138 -0.01 -12.56 -9.25
N VAL A 139 0.64 -12.43 -8.10
CA VAL A 139 0.84 -13.52 -7.16
C VAL A 139 -0.02 -13.27 -5.94
N ASP A 140 -1.03 -14.11 -5.73
CA ASP A 140 -1.90 -14.09 -4.57
C ASP A 140 -1.37 -15.02 -3.48
N ILE A 141 -1.26 -14.51 -2.26
CA ILE A 141 -0.85 -15.22 -1.05
C ILE A 141 -2.09 -15.33 -0.15
N PRO A 142 -2.77 -16.48 -0.11
CA PRO A 142 -4.04 -16.61 0.62
C PRO A 142 -3.90 -16.48 2.14
N LYS A 143 -2.73 -16.84 2.69
CA LYS A 143 -2.49 -16.90 4.14
C LYS A 143 -1.20 -16.16 4.55
N PRO A 144 -1.14 -14.84 4.38
CA PRO A 144 0.09 -14.08 4.61
C PRO A 144 0.55 -14.12 6.08
N ARG A 145 -0.37 -14.25 7.03
CA ARG A 145 -0.02 -14.37 8.47
C ARG A 145 0.81 -15.60 8.81
N GLU A 146 0.65 -16.70 8.07
CA GLU A 146 1.49 -17.89 8.22
C GLU A 146 2.93 -17.67 7.71
N LEU A 147 3.20 -16.51 7.11
CA LEU A 147 4.47 -16.10 6.50
C LEU A 147 5.05 -14.87 7.21
N ASN A 148 4.82 -14.73 8.52
CA ASN A 148 5.36 -13.63 9.32
C ASN A 148 5.01 -12.23 8.75
N LEU A 149 3.73 -12.05 8.40
CA LEU A 149 3.18 -10.77 7.96
C LEU A 149 3.41 -9.69 9.03
N ARG A 150 4.04 -8.58 8.62
CA ARG A 150 4.41 -7.47 9.51
C ARG A 150 4.45 -6.14 8.78
N MET A 151 4.52 -5.05 9.56
CA MET A 151 4.77 -3.72 9.02
C MET A 151 6.17 -3.65 8.39
N PRO A 152 6.33 -2.95 7.26
CA PRO A 152 7.66 -2.72 6.70
C PRO A 152 8.45 -1.78 7.59
N SER A 153 9.69 -2.16 7.88
CA SER A 153 10.63 -1.33 8.65
C SER A 153 11.41 -0.35 7.77
N GLY A 154 11.44 -0.60 6.46
CA GLY A 154 12.29 0.09 5.52
C GLY A 154 13.72 -0.42 5.51
N ASN A 155 14.04 -1.48 6.26
CA ASN A 155 15.34 -2.16 6.23
C ASN A 155 15.34 -3.36 5.28
N GLU A 156 14.19 -3.74 4.74
CA GLU A 156 14.05 -4.82 3.78
C GLU A 156 14.80 -4.48 2.48
N ALA A 157 15.34 -5.48 1.79
CA ALA A 157 16.10 -5.29 0.56
C ALA A 157 15.28 -4.68 -0.59
N GLY A 158 13.96 -4.82 -0.54
CA GLY A 158 13.02 -4.19 -1.49
C GLY A 158 12.72 -2.72 -1.19
N ALA A 159 13.08 -2.20 -0.02
CA ALA A 159 12.83 -0.81 0.33
C ALA A 159 13.72 0.13 -0.48
N ASN A 160 13.13 1.11 -1.16
CA ASN A 160 13.84 2.08 -1.98
C ASN A 160 13.62 3.52 -1.46
N SER A 161 14.00 4.54 -2.24
CA SER A 161 13.85 5.95 -1.85
C SER A 161 12.40 6.43 -1.70
N GLN A 162 11.44 5.70 -2.27
CA GLN A 162 10.00 5.98 -2.19
C GLN A 162 9.33 5.32 -0.98
N TRP A 163 10.01 4.41 -0.29
CA TRP A 163 9.48 3.84 0.94
C TRP A 163 9.20 4.93 1.97
N ILE A 164 8.03 4.82 2.62
CA ILE A 164 7.60 5.65 3.73
C ILE A 164 7.26 4.76 4.94
N PRO A 165 7.60 5.17 6.17
CA PRO A 165 7.18 4.44 7.37
C PRO A 165 5.66 4.47 7.51
N GLY A 166 5.09 3.45 8.15
CA GLY A 166 3.64 3.37 8.39
C GLY A 166 2.84 2.43 7.48
N GLY A 167 3.53 1.65 6.63
CA GLY A 167 2.91 0.58 5.85
C GLY A 167 1.99 1.06 4.74
N ARG A 168 2.25 2.22 4.14
CA ARG A 168 1.50 2.67 2.96
C ARG A 168 2.45 3.04 1.84
N LEU A 169 1.96 2.88 0.62
CA LEU A 169 2.58 3.46 -0.57
C LEU A 169 2.28 4.97 -0.64
N PRO A 170 3.06 5.76 -1.40
CA PRO A 170 2.83 7.20 -1.56
C PRO A 170 1.44 7.58 -2.11
N ASP A 171 0.76 6.67 -2.82
CA ASP A 171 -0.59 6.84 -3.34
C ASP A 171 -1.69 6.43 -2.35
N GLY A 172 -1.30 5.96 -1.15
CA GLY A 172 -2.18 5.63 -0.04
C GLY A 172 -2.50 4.14 0.12
N ASN A 173 -2.15 3.30 -0.86
CA ASN A 173 -2.37 1.86 -0.80
C ASN A 173 -1.65 1.21 0.38
N LEU A 174 -2.25 0.20 0.99
CA LEU A 174 -1.66 -0.53 2.11
C LEU A 174 -0.50 -1.42 1.64
N GLU A 175 0.55 -1.45 2.45
CA GLU A 175 1.75 -2.24 2.23
C GLU A 175 2.12 -3.01 3.51
N ALA A 176 2.58 -4.23 3.33
CA ALA A 176 3.14 -5.07 4.37
C ALA A 176 4.29 -5.92 3.83
N VAL A 177 5.00 -6.59 4.72
CA VAL A 177 6.11 -7.50 4.38
C VAL A 177 5.79 -8.89 4.91
N ILE A 178 6.13 -9.90 4.12
CA ILE A 178 6.12 -11.31 4.50
C ILE A 178 7.52 -11.91 4.33
N ASP A 179 7.77 -13.02 5.02
CA ASP A 179 8.90 -13.90 4.75
C ASP A 179 8.57 -14.78 3.53
N ALA A 180 9.50 -14.77 2.58
CA ALA A 180 9.34 -15.30 1.25
C ALA A 180 10.47 -16.25 0.80
N THR A 181 11.43 -16.54 1.70
CA THR A 181 12.52 -17.46 1.45
C THR A 181 12.00 -18.85 1.05
N ASN A 182 12.36 -19.31 -0.15
CA ASN A 182 12.05 -20.66 -0.65
C ASN A 182 10.57 -21.07 -0.52
N LEU A 183 9.65 -20.11 -0.66
CA LEU A 183 8.22 -20.41 -0.63
C LEU A 183 7.87 -21.37 -1.75
N GLN A 184 7.25 -22.49 -1.36
CA GLN A 184 6.80 -23.49 -2.30
C GLN A 184 5.59 -22.96 -3.11
N PRO A 185 5.46 -23.33 -4.39
CA PRO A 185 4.38 -22.84 -5.25
C PRO A 185 2.96 -23.04 -4.69
N GLU A 186 2.73 -24.03 -3.83
CA GLU A 186 1.42 -24.29 -3.21
C GLU A 186 1.02 -23.23 -2.19
N ARG A 187 1.97 -22.38 -1.75
CA ARG A 187 1.71 -21.29 -0.79
C ARG A 187 1.15 -20.03 -1.46
N TYR A 188 1.14 -19.97 -2.79
CA TYR A 188 0.62 -18.84 -3.55
C TYR A 188 -0.06 -19.28 -4.84
N LYS A 189 -0.85 -18.38 -5.44
CA LYS A 189 -1.48 -18.59 -6.75
C LYS A 189 -0.94 -17.55 -7.72
N VAL A 190 -0.54 -18.00 -8.90
CA VAL A 190 -0.06 -17.10 -9.97
C VAL A 190 -1.17 -16.91 -10.99
N THR A 191 -1.42 -15.65 -11.36
CA THR A 191 -2.32 -15.28 -12.46
C THR A 191 -1.56 -14.45 -13.48
N THR A 192 -1.42 -14.97 -14.69
CA THR A 192 -0.82 -14.24 -15.82
C THR A 192 -1.76 -13.15 -16.30
N LEU A 193 -1.27 -11.92 -16.35
CA LEU A 193 -2.06 -10.74 -16.72
C LEU A 193 -1.91 -10.46 -18.21
N HIS A 194 -3.04 -10.32 -18.89
CA HIS A 194 -3.07 -10.01 -20.31
C HIS A 194 -3.56 -8.58 -20.49
N PHE A 195 -2.83 -7.79 -21.27
CA PHE A 195 -3.17 -6.40 -21.56
C PHE A 195 -3.62 -6.24 -23.00
N ASN A 196 -4.52 -5.27 -23.20
CA ASN A 196 -4.97 -4.85 -24.51
C ASN A 196 -3.84 -4.02 -25.14
N ILE A 197 -2.92 -4.67 -25.85
CA ILE A 197 -1.90 -3.96 -26.62
C ILE A 197 -2.58 -3.45 -27.90
N PRO A 198 -2.65 -2.13 -28.13
CA PRO A 198 -3.17 -1.62 -29.39
C PRO A 198 -2.29 -2.16 -30.53
N LYS A 199 -2.89 -2.81 -31.53
CA LYS A 199 -2.16 -3.19 -32.74
C LYS A 199 -1.53 -1.93 -33.35
N PRO A 200 -0.26 -1.97 -33.80
CA PRO A 200 0.32 -0.84 -34.51
C PRO A 200 -0.59 -0.50 -35.69
N LYS A 201 -0.90 0.80 -35.84
CA LYS A 201 -1.59 1.29 -37.04
C LYS A 201 -0.64 1.04 -38.21
N LEU A 202 -1.04 0.16 -39.12
CA LEU A 202 -0.41 -0.03 -40.44
C LEU A 202 -0.52 1.25 -41.27
#